data_AF-N9GXP5-F1
#
_entry.id   AF-N9GXP5-F1
#
_cell.length_a   1.000
_cell.length_b   1.000
_cell.length_c   1.000
_cell.angle_alpha   90.00
_cell.angle_beta   90.00
_cell.angle_gamma   90.00
#
_symmetry.space_group_name_H-M   'P 1'
#
loop_
_entity.id
_entity.type
_entity.pdbx_description
1 polymer ?
#
loop_
_entity_poly.entity_id
_entity_poly.type
_entity_poly.pdbx_seq_one_letter_code
_entity_poly.pdbx_strand_id
1 'polypeptide(L)'
;MMQTALILAANNILTHYPEPNTDCYSDIGAVGASTSNLEMGVRSIMYDYSPAESVRNMTHDKLNVVANNVGHRRWIINPFMEKSAYGSVNAPSIKDTQFPYVVGTSHKTIYFQKNPTTAKLGVIAYPYHNYPSKYFMKGAILSVSILIDQNDYWANQNVDYSKAKLVVTERGGGEQKIRDISYDNLGMGIPNNIQFYFDGLKNNIIYDVKLSNVLVNGQPKEYSYWFNVNDR
;
A
#
# COMPACT_ATOMS: atom_id res chain seq x y z
N MET A 1 -2.10 3.35 18.61
CA MET A 1 -1.84 4.16 17.40
C MET A 1 -1.46 5.59 17.76
N MET A 2 -2.26 6.29 18.57
CA MET A 2 -1.89 7.65 19.03
C MET A 2 -0.52 7.72 19.72
N GLN A 3 -0.16 6.77 20.59
CA GLN A 3 1.16 6.75 21.23
C GLN A 3 2.31 6.59 20.23
N THR A 4 2.13 5.75 19.20
CA THR A 4 3.10 5.63 18.09
C THR A 4 3.24 6.96 17.35
N ALA A 5 2.13 7.56 16.93
CA ALA A 5 2.14 8.85 16.25
C ALA A 5 2.80 9.96 17.10
N LEU A 6 2.57 9.94 18.41
CA LEU A 6 3.21 10.87 19.35
C LEU A 6 4.74 10.69 19.39
N ILE A 7 5.24 9.45 19.48
CA ILE A 7 6.68 9.16 19.42
C ILE A 7 7.29 9.71 18.12
N LEU A 8 6.66 9.46 16.97
CA LEU A 8 7.16 9.94 15.67
C LEU A 8 7.21 11.47 15.60
N ALA A 9 6.12 12.13 16.00
CA ALA A 9 5.98 13.59 15.93
C ALA A 9 6.88 14.30 16.95
N ALA A 10 6.93 13.85 18.20
CA ALA A 10 7.73 14.48 19.27
C ALA A 10 9.23 14.45 18.97
N ASN A 11 9.70 13.44 18.24
CA ASN A 11 11.12 13.24 17.94
C ASN A 11 11.49 13.64 16.49
N ASN A 12 10.54 14.11 15.67
CA ASN A 12 10.74 14.36 14.24
C ASN A 12 11.44 13.17 13.52
N ILE A 13 11.04 11.93 13.81
CA ILE A 13 11.66 10.70 13.28
C ILE A 13 10.61 9.73 12.75
N LEU A 14 10.87 9.16 11.57
CA LEU A 14 10.08 8.05 11.02
C LEU A 14 10.85 6.75 11.26
N THR A 15 10.39 5.93 12.20
CA THR A 15 11.03 4.66 12.55
C THR A 15 10.01 3.61 13.00
N HIS A 16 10.22 2.35 12.59
CA HIS A 16 9.51 1.20 13.13
C HIS A 16 10.08 0.70 14.47
N TYR A 17 11.25 1.20 14.86
CA TYR A 17 12.01 0.75 16.04
C TYR A 17 12.42 1.96 16.89
N PRO A 18 11.47 2.61 17.58
CA PRO A 18 11.82 3.71 18.49
C PRO A 18 12.61 3.17 19.68
N GLU A 19 13.67 3.89 20.06
CA GLU A 19 14.48 3.54 21.23
C GLU A 19 13.81 4.01 22.54
N PRO A 20 14.00 3.31 23.67
CA PRO A 20 13.39 3.67 24.96
C PRO A 20 13.71 5.08 25.50
N ASN A 21 14.77 5.72 24.98
CA ASN A 21 15.19 7.08 25.34
C ASN A 21 14.51 8.17 24.49
N THR A 22 13.67 7.82 23.52
CA THR A 22 12.96 8.80 22.68
C THR A 22 11.88 9.54 23.47
N ASP A 23 11.63 10.80 23.12
CA ASP A 23 10.60 11.60 23.77
C ASP A 23 9.22 10.95 23.60
N CYS A 24 8.42 10.98 24.67
CA CYS A 24 7.10 10.35 24.72
C CYS A 24 7.11 8.83 24.42
N TYR A 25 8.25 8.15 24.59
CA TYR A 25 8.34 6.71 24.46
C TYR A 25 7.32 5.99 25.36
N SER A 26 6.76 4.91 24.82
CA SER A 26 5.97 3.93 25.56
C SER A 26 6.08 2.58 24.86
N ASP A 27 6.04 1.49 25.62
CA ASP A 27 6.14 0.14 25.06
C ASP A 27 5.00 -0.14 24.06
N ILE A 28 3.79 0.31 24.37
CA ILE A 28 2.64 0.18 23.46
C ILE A 28 2.84 1.02 22.18
N GLY A 29 3.45 2.21 22.30
CA GLY A 29 3.83 3.03 21.15
C GLY A 29 4.86 2.34 20.25
N ALA A 30 5.88 1.70 20.83
CA ALA A 30 6.91 0.95 20.12
C ALA A 30 6.37 -0.33 19.44
N VAL A 31 5.49 -1.07 20.12
CA VAL A 31 4.76 -2.20 19.50
C VAL A 31 3.88 -1.69 18.36
N GLY A 32 3.23 -0.54 18.52
CA GLY A 32 2.48 0.08 17.44
C GLY A 32 3.37 0.46 16.25
N ALA A 33 4.57 1.03 16.49
CA ALA A 33 5.51 1.40 15.45
C ALA A 33 5.95 0.20 14.60
N SER A 34 6.34 -0.90 15.26
CA SER A 34 6.85 -2.11 14.60
C SER A 34 5.77 -2.93 13.87
N THR A 35 4.49 -2.63 14.06
CA THR A 35 3.37 -3.43 13.53
C THR A 35 2.34 -2.63 12.72
N SER A 36 2.68 -1.41 12.31
CA SER A 36 1.77 -0.51 11.59
C SER A 36 2.45 0.07 10.35
N ASN A 37 1.65 0.51 9.38
CA ASN A 37 2.10 1.45 8.37
C ASN A 37 2.37 2.80 9.05
N LEU A 38 3.52 3.40 8.74
CA LEU A 38 3.93 4.68 9.33
C LEU A 38 4.07 5.72 8.23
N GLU A 39 3.69 6.96 8.55
CA GLU A 39 3.92 8.11 7.69
C GLU A 39 4.36 9.28 8.56
N MET A 40 5.22 10.12 8.01
CA MET A 40 5.58 11.38 8.62
C MET A 40 5.72 12.45 7.54
N GLY A 41 5.41 13.69 7.89
CA GLY A 41 5.66 14.83 7.00
C GLY A 41 5.77 16.14 7.76
N VAL A 42 6.39 17.13 7.13
CA VAL A 42 6.49 18.50 7.67
C VAL A 42 5.41 19.40 7.05
N ARG A 43 4.90 20.38 7.80
CA ARG A 43 3.73 21.20 7.45
C ARG A 43 3.89 22.68 7.79
N SER A 44 3.36 23.55 6.95
CA SER A 44 3.32 24.99 7.19
C SER A 44 2.25 25.38 8.21
N ILE A 45 1.15 24.61 8.28
CA ILE A 45 0.02 24.85 9.18
C ILE A 45 -0.21 23.60 10.03
N MET A 46 -0.39 23.76 11.35
CA MET A 46 -0.45 22.65 12.29
C MET A 46 -1.58 21.63 12.01
N TYR A 47 -2.67 22.05 11.38
CA TYR A 47 -3.88 21.23 11.20
C TYR A 47 -4.31 21.10 9.73
N ASP A 48 -3.40 21.32 8.78
CA ASP A 48 -3.71 21.21 7.33
C ASP A 48 -3.71 19.77 6.80
N TYR A 49 -3.41 18.78 7.64
CA TYR A 49 -3.22 17.41 7.23
C TYR A 49 -4.34 16.49 7.72
N SER A 50 -5.16 16.01 6.78
CA SER A 50 -6.31 15.17 7.11
C SER A 50 -5.96 13.68 7.20
N PRO A 51 -6.70 12.89 8.01
CA PRO A 51 -6.57 11.43 8.00
C PRO A 51 -6.79 10.80 6.62
N ALA A 52 -7.71 11.36 5.83
CA ALA A 52 -7.96 10.89 4.46
C ALA A 52 -6.74 11.08 3.57
N GLU A 53 -6.00 12.18 3.77
CA GLU A 53 -4.77 12.45 3.04
C GLU A 53 -3.66 11.44 3.37
N SER A 54 -3.52 11.08 4.64
CA SER A 54 -2.55 10.07 5.07
C SER A 54 -2.85 8.69 4.50
N VAL A 55 -4.10 8.24 4.64
CA VAL A 55 -4.49 6.94 4.07
C VAL A 55 -4.30 6.94 2.55
N ARG A 56 -4.62 8.05 1.86
CA ARG A 56 -4.35 8.21 0.42
C ARG A 56 -2.85 8.07 0.11
N ASN A 57 -1.99 8.74 0.86
CA ASN A 57 -0.55 8.73 0.64
C ASN A 57 0.05 7.33 0.81
N MET A 58 -0.32 6.63 1.89
CA MET A 58 0.05 5.24 2.12
C MET A 58 -0.53 4.30 1.04
N THR A 59 -1.73 4.57 0.52
CA THR A 59 -2.34 3.71 -0.51
C THR A 59 -1.66 3.84 -1.86
N HIS A 60 -1.21 5.03 -2.25
CA HIS A 60 -0.54 5.18 -3.55
C HIS A 60 0.98 4.87 -3.49
N ASP A 61 1.59 4.89 -2.31
CA ASP A 61 2.99 4.52 -2.04
C ASP A 61 4.07 5.25 -2.86
N LYS A 62 3.70 6.24 -3.67
CA LYS A 62 4.64 7.01 -4.51
C LYS A 62 5.74 7.73 -3.70
N LEU A 63 5.43 8.13 -2.47
CA LEU A 63 6.36 8.86 -1.59
C LEU A 63 6.98 7.95 -0.52
N ASN A 64 6.93 6.62 -0.72
CA ASN A 64 7.51 5.67 0.23
C ASN A 64 9.03 5.88 0.33
N VAL A 65 9.53 5.90 1.56
CA VAL A 65 10.97 6.02 1.85
C VAL A 65 11.75 4.78 1.39
N VAL A 66 11.08 3.63 1.29
CA VAL A 66 11.62 2.43 0.66
C VAL A 66 11.27 2.49 -0.83
N ALA A 67 12.30 2.69 -1.66
CA ALA A 67 12.12 2.74 -3.11
C ALA A 67 11.49 1.46 -3.65
N ASN A 68 10.61 1.61 -4.65
CA ASN A 68 9.94 0.49 -5.33
C ASN A 68 9.20 -0.46 -4.36
N ASN A 69 8.54 0.08 -3.33
CA ASN A 69 7.81 -0.72 -2.35
C ASN A 69 6.36 -0.25 -2.21
N VAL A 70 5.42 -1.20 -2.23
CA VAL A 70 3.97 -0.96 -2.12
C VAL A 70 3.37 -1.63 -0.88
N GLY A 71 4.20 -1.88 0.14
CA GLY A 71 3.85 -2.62 1.34
C GLY A 71 2.72 -1.96 2.13
N HIS A 72 2.72 -0.62 2.24
CA HIS A 72 1.65 0.09 2.93
C HIS A 72 0.29 -0.17 2.28
N ARG A 73 0.22 -0.01 0.95
CA ARG A 73 -0.98 -0.32 0.18
C ARG A 73 -1.43 -1.76 0.38
N ARG A 74 -0.52 -2.72 0.25
CA ARG A 74 -0.86 -4.15 0.34
C ARG A 74 -1.49 -4.49 1.69
N TRP A 75 -1.06 -3.85 2.78
CA TRP A 75 -1.75 -3.94 4.06
C TRP A 75 -3.16 -3.36 4.02
N ILE A 76 -3.32 -2.15 3.46
CA ILE A 76 -4.60 -1.41 3.39
C ILE A 76 -5.66 -2.17 2.59
N ILE A 77 -5.28 -2.80 1.47
CA ILE A 77 -6.19 -3.56 0.61
C ILE A 77 -6.17 -5.07 0.89
N ASN A 78 -5.64 -5.50 2.05
CA ASN A 78 -5.57 -6.90 2.43
C ASN A 78 -7.00 -7.45 2.65
N PRO A 79 -7.45 -8.47 1.89
CA PRO A 79 -8.79 -9.04 2.06
C PRO A 79 -8.99 -9.74 3.40
N PHE A 80 -7.92 -10.10 4.12
CA PHE A 80 -8.02 -10.67 5.47
C PHE A 80 -8.14 -9.60 6.57
N MET A 81 -8.10 -8.30 6.23
CA MET A 81 -8.25 -7.23 7.21
C MET A 81 -9.66 -7.27 7.83
N GLU A 82 -9.71 -7.35 9.15
CA GLU A 82 -10.96 -7.33 9.92
C GLU A 82 -11.19 -5.99 10.63
N LYS A 83 -10.10 -5.39 11.10
CA LYS A 83 -10.14 -4.12 11.81
C LYS A 83 -9.00 -3.25 11.34
N SER A 84 -9.18 -1.95 11.47
CA SER A 84 -8.11 -0.98 11.32
C SER A 84 -8.10 -0.03 12.51
N ALA A 85 -6.92 0.53 12.78
CA ALA A 85 -6.76 1.59 13.77
C ALA A 85 -5.85 2.66 13.19
N TYR A 86 -6.24 3.92 13.38
CA TYR A 86 -5.51 5.09 12.91
C TYR A 86 -5.14 5.98 14.10
N GLY A 87 -3.98 6.61 14.05
CA GLY A 87 -3.58 7.64 14.99
C GLY A 87 -2.67 8.64 14.31
N SER A 88 -2.85 9.92 14.61
CA SER A 88 -2.05 11.00 14.04
C SER A 88 -1.87 12.10 15.07
N VAL A 89 -0.65 12.63 15.15
CA VAL A 89 -0.27 13.70 16.08
C VAL A 89 0.47 14.77 15.29
N ASN A 90 0.04 16.02 15.47
CA ASN A 90 0.75 17.19 15.00
C ASN A 90 1.55 17.78 16.15
N ALA A 91 2.80 18.18 15.89
CA ALA A 91 3.69 18.81 16.85
C ALA A 91 4.49 19.94 16.19
N PRO A 92 5.00 20.93 16.96
CA PRO A 92 6.07 21.79 16.48
C PRO A 92 7.27 20.95 16.03
N SER A 93 7.87 21.33 14.90
CA SER A 93 9.11 20.69 14.43
C SER A 93 10.25 21.07 15.37
N ILE A 94 10.98 20.08 15.88
CA ILE A 94 12.22 20.30 16.66
C ILE A 94 13.47 20.36 15.78
N LYS A 95 13.32 20.11 14.46
CA LYS A 95 14.39 20.22 13.47
C LYS A 95 14.28 21.55 12.74
N ASP A 96 15.43 22.09 12.33
CA ASP A 96 15.48 23.25 11.45
C ASP A 96 14.99 22.85 10.05
N THR A 97 13.69 23.01 9.85
CA THR A 97 12.98 22.70 8.61
C THR A 97 12.29 23.94 8.11
N GLN A 98 12.15 24.08 6.78
CA GLN A 98 11.39 25.18 6.15
C GLN A 98 9.96 25.32 6.71
N PHE A 99 9.42 24.24 7.27
CA PHE A 99 8.08 24.13 7.80
C PHE A 99 8.10 23.97 9.33
N PRO A 100 7.31 24.75 10.08
CA PRO A 100 7.36 24.79 11.54
C PRO A 100 6.66 23.63 12.25
N TYR A 101 5.91 22.78 11.54
CA TYR A 101 5.18 21.65 12.14
C TYR A 101 5.56 20.31 11.53
N VAL A 102 5.37 19.25 12.28
CA VAL A 102 5.50 17.85 11.85
C VAL A 102 4.22 17.09 12.19
N VAL A 103 3.84 16.18 11.31
CA VAL A 103 2.78 15.21 11.55
C VAL A 103 3.38 13.82 11.55
N GLY A 104 3.15 13.06 12.62
CA GLY A 104 3.42 11.64 12.71
C GLY A 104 2.12 10.85 12.61
N THR A 105 2.09 9.79 11.82
CA THR A 105 0.90 8.98 11.59
C THR A 105 1.22 7.49 11.67
N SER A 106 0.30 6.73 12.29
CA SER A 106 0.34 5.28 12.40
C SER A 106 -0.99 4.71 11.98
N HIS A 107 -0.97 3.79 11.01
CA HIS A 107 -2.14 3.05 10.54
C HIS A 107 -1.90 1.55 10.66
N LYS A 108 -2.64 0.90 11.56
CA LYS A 108 -2.56 -0.54 11.78
C LYS A 108 -3.71 -1.26 11.12
N THR A 109 -3.38 -2.28 10.34
CA THR A 109 -4.33 -3.28 9.88
C THR A 109 -4.27 -4.47 10.82
N ILE A 110 -5.43 -4.99 11.20
CA ILE A 110 -5.57 -6.12 12.13
C ILE A 110 -6.28 -7.21 11.37
N TYR A 111 -5.61 -8.35 11.29
CA TYR A 111 -6.08 -9.58 10.66
C TYR A 111 -5.66 -10.74 11.55
N PHE A 112 -6.48 -11.78 11.61
CA PHE A 112 -6.11 -13.01 12.29
C PHE A 112 -5.82 -14.05 11.22
N GLN A 113 -4.59 -14.55 11.18
CA GLN A 113 -4.09 -15.38 10.07
C GLN A 113 -4.96 -16.62 9.76
N LYS A 114 -5.72 -17.11 10.75
CA LYS A 114 -6.61 -18.27 10.65
C LYS A 114 -8.07 -17.92 10.37
N ASN A 115 -8.42 -16.63 10.38
CA ASN A 115 -9.78 -16.21 10.08
C ASN A 115 -9.96 -16.13 8.57
N PRO A 116 -11.03 -16.71 8.03
CA PRO A 116 -11.26 -16.69 6.60
C PRO A 116 -11.71 -15.29 6.13
N THR A 117 -11.43 -14.98 4.87
CA THR A 117 -12.00 -13.82 4.17
C THR A 117 -13.15 -14.22 3.26
N THR A 118 -14.14 -13.33 3.11
CA THR A 118 -15.23 -13.48 2.13
C THR A 118 -14.89 -12.86 0.77
N ALA A 119 -13.70 -12.28 0.61
CA ALA A 119 -13.25 -11.73 -0.65
C ALA A 119 -13.19 -12.81 -1.73
N LYS A 120 -13.60 -12.45 -2.96
CA LYS A 120 -13.56 -13.37 -4.09
C LYS A 120 -12.12 -13.77 -4.41
N LEU A 121 -11.90 -15.06 -4.66
CA LEU A 121 -10.64 -15.54 -5.22
C LEU A 121 -10.31 -14.82 -6.54
N GLY A 122 -9.03 -14.60 -6.77
CA GLY A 122 -8.52 -13.93 -7.97
C GLY A 122 -7.79 -12.62 -7.67
N VAL A 123 -7.98 -11.63 -8.53
CA VAL A 123 -7.17 -10.42 -8.57
C VAL A 123 -7.51 -9.45 -7.44
N ILE A 124 -6.48 -9.03 -6.71
CA ILE A 124 -6.48 -7.87 -5.82
C ILE A 124 -5.49 -6.88 -6.40
N ALA A 125 -5.97 -5.75 -6.94
CA ALA A 125 -5.11 -4.81 -7.67
C ALA A 125 -5.29 -3.36 -7.25
N TYR A 126 -4.29 -2.55 -7.58
CA TYR A 126 -4.37 -1.10 -7.55
C TYR A 126 -3.78 -0.51 -8.83
N PRO A 127 -4.53 0.37 -9.53
CA PRO A 127 -5.97 0.62 -9.36
C PRO A 127 -6.80 -0.59 -9.80
N TYR A 128 -8.10 -0.61 -9.49
CA TYR A 128 -9.03 -1.69 -9.87
C TYR A 128 -10.40 -1.13 -10.25
N HIS A 129 -10.97 -1.59 -11.37
CA HIS A 129 -12.24 -1.10 -11.93
C HIS A 129 -12.27 0.43 -12.02
N ASN A 130 -13.41 1.06 -11.73
CA ASN A 130 -13.51 2.51 -11.61
C ASN A 130 -12.83 2.94 -10.31
N TYR A 131 -11.61 3.44 -10.44
CA TYR A 131 -10.79 3.90 -9.33
C TYR A 131 -10.88 5.43 -9.22
N PRO A 132 -11.33 6.00 -8.09
CA PRO A 132 -11.53 7.44 -7.97
C PRO A 132 -10.23 8.22 -8.16
N SER A 133 -10.21 9.20 -9.07
CA SER A 133 -8.99 9.93 -9.41
C SER A 133 -8.43 10.73 -8.23
N LYS A 134 -9.30 11.23 -7.34
CA LYS A 134 -8.91 11.88 -6.07
C LYS A 134 -8.07 11.01 -5.14
N TYR A 135 -8.08 9.68 -5.31
CA TYR A 135 -7.28 8.73 -4.52
C TYR A 135 -6.11 8.13 -5.31
N PHE A 136 -5.96 8.51 -6.58
CA PHE A 136 -4.87 8.06 -7.43
C PHE A 136 -3.81 9.16 -7.58
N MET A 137 -2.54 8.79 -7.45
CA MET A 137 -1.44 9.71 -7.71
C MET A 137 -0.76 9.36 -9.03
N LYS A 138 -0.67 10.32 -9.94
CA LYS A 138 0.03 10.14 -11.23
C LYS A 138 1.45 9.64 -11.00
N GLY A 139 1.83 8.56 -11.68
CA GLY A 139 3.14 7.92 -11.54
C GLY A 139 3.30 7.06 -10.29
N ALA A 140 2.21 6.75 -9.57
CA ALA A 140 2.22 5.69 -8.56
C ALA A 140 2.53 4.33 -9.19
N ILE A 141 3.14 3.45 -8.40
CA ILE A 141 3.36 2.05 -8.77
C ILE A 141 2.01 1.35 -8.82
N LEU A 142 1.75 0.58 -9.87
CA LEU A 142 0.60 -0.32 -9.95
C LEU A 142 0.99 -1.68 -9.36
N SER A 143 0.03 -2.37 -8.75
CA SER A 143 0.30 -3.71 -8.17
C SER A 143 -0.87 -4.66 -8.34
N VAL A 144 -0.53 -5.94 -8.38
CA VAL A 144 -1.44 -7.07 -8.47
C VAL A 144 -0.98 -8.14 -7.49
N SER A 145 -1.90 -8.60 -6.65
CA SER A 145 -1.79 -9.82 -5.85
C SER A 145 -2.90 -10.78 -6.28
N ILE A 146 -2.67 -12.08 -6.12
CA ILE A 146 -3.66 -13.12 -6.39
C ILE A 146 -4.07 -13.77 -5.07
N LEU A 147 -5.35 -13.68 -4.73
CA LEU A 147 -5.97 -14.45 -3.65
C LEU A 147 -6.34 -15.83 -4.20
N ILE A 148 -5.64 -16.86 -3.72
CA ILE A 148 -5.84 -18.27 -4.12
C ILE A 148 -6.48 -19.11 -3.00
N ASP A 149 -6.44 -18.63 -1.76
CA ASP A 149 -7.03 -19.30 -0.59
C ASP A 149 -7.71 -18.27 0.32
N GLN A 150 -8.97 -18.52 0.67
CA GLN A 150 -9.76 -17.65 1.54
C GLN A 150 -9.61 -17.98 3.03
N ASN A 151 -9.13 -19.17 3.37
CA ASN A 151 -9.12 -19.72 4.72
C ASN A 151 -7.74 -19.62 5.39
N ASP A 152 -6.67 -19.60 4.60
CA ASP A 152 -5.30 -19.50 5.08
C ASP A 152 -4.55 -18.34 4.39
N TYR A 153 -4.25 -17.32 5.19
CA TYR A 153 -3.47 -16.17 4.74
C TYR A 153 -2.13 -16.57 4.10
N TRP A 154 -1.40 -17.54 4.68
CA TRP A 154 -0.08 -17.94 4.21
C TRP A 154 -0.13 -18.92 3.04
N ALA A 155 -1.22 -19.67 2.85
CA ALA A 155 -1.40 -20.49 1.65
C ALA A 155 -1.33 -19.65 0.36
N ASN A 156 -1.66 -18.35 0.45
CA ASN A 156 -1.54 -17.42 -0.66
C ASN A 156 -0.09 -17.12 -1.10
N GLN A 157 0.93 -17.60 -0.37
CA GLN A 157 2.32 -17.45 -0.81
C GLN A 157 2.68 -18.37 -1.99
N ASN A 158 1.85 -19.39 -2.27
CA ASN A 158 2.07 -20.37 -3.34
C ASN A 158 1.69 -19.83 -4.73
N VAL A 159 2.13 -18.60 -5.01
CA VAL A 159 1.97 -17.87 -6.28
C VAL A 159 3.35 -17.39 -6.71
N ASP A 160 3.81 -17.85 -7.86
CA ASP A 160 5.12 -17.50 -8.43
C ASP A 160 4.94 -16.75 -9.76
N TYR A 161 5.58 -15.58 -9.84
CA TYR A 161 5.55 -14.68 -10.99
C TYR A 161 6.81 -14.77 -11.89
N SER A 162 7.75 -15.67 -11.60
CA SER A 162 9.03 -15.81 -12.32
C SER A 162 8.88 -16.08 -13.82
N LYS A 163 7.77 -16.68 -14.23
CA LYS A 163 7.40 -16.94 -15.63
C LYS A 163 6.23 -16.09 -16.12
N ALA A 164 5.72 -15.19 -15.28
CA ALA A 164 4.53 -14.42 -15.60
C ALA A 164 4.82 -13.41 -16.72
N LYS A 165 3.84 -13.24 -17.61
CA LYS A 165 3.81 -12.17 -18.61
C LYS A 165 2.70 -11.20 -18.24
N LEU A 166 3.07 -9.95 -17.96
CA LEU A 166 2.16 -8.86 -17.68
C LEU A 166 2.00 -7.97 -18.91
N VAL A 167 0.76 -7.75 -19.33
CA VAL A 167 0.40 -6.89 -20.47
C VAL A 167 -0.70 -5.92 -20.03
N VAL A 168 -0.56 -4.65 -20.43
CA VAL A 168 -1.59 -3.62 -20.26
C VAL A 168 -2.00 -3.13 -21.63
N THR A 169 -3.31 -3.08 -21.91
CA THR A 169 -3.87 -2.67 -23.20
C THR A 169 -4.89 -1.58 -22.98
N GLU A 170 -4.82 -0.48 -23.74
CA GLU A 170 -5.92 0.49 -23.79
C GLU A 170 -7.12 -0.16 -24.51
N ARG A 171 -8.31 -0.13 -23.91
CA ARG A 171 -9.48 -0.78 -24.49
C ARG A 171 -9.87 -0.12 -25.81
N GLY A 172 -9.84 -0.88 -26.90
CA GLY A 172 -10.02 -0.36 -28.26
C GLY A 172 -8.76 0.27 -28.86
N GLY A 173 -7.65 0.27 -28.12
CA GLY A 173 -6.34 0.72 -28.54
C GLY A 173 -5.29 -0.41 -28.52
N GLY A 174 -4.03 -0.02 -28.40
CA GLY A 174 -2.89 -0.93 -28.42
C GLY A 174 -2.33 -1.28 -27.04
N GLU A 175 -1.38 -2.23 -27.04
CA GLU A 175 -0.54 -2.55 -25.89
C GLU A 175 0.23 -1.32 -25.42
N GLN A 176 0.29 -1.14 -24.10
CA GLN A 176 0.87 0.01 -23.43
C GLN A 176 2.27 -0.33 -22.90
N LYS A 177 3.16 0.67 -22.93
CA LYS A 177 4.49 0.51 -22.36
C LYS A 177 4.44 0.57 -20.83
N ILE A 178 4.88 -0.50 -20.19
CA ILE A 178 5.14 -0.59 -18.75
C ILE A 178 6.64 -0.80 -18.50
N ARG A 179 7.10 -0.53 -17.28
CA ARG A 179 8.52 -0.69 -16.91
C ARG A 179 8.69 -1.10 -15.45
N ASP A 180 9.93 -1.49 -15.13
CA ASP A 180 10.42 -1.85 -13.79
C ASP A 180 9.51 -2.86 -13.08
N ILE A 181 9.14 -3.90 -13.82
CA ILE A 181 8.36 -5.01 -13.30
C ILE A 181 9.18 -5.71 -12.22
N SER A 182 8.62 -5.83 -11.03
CA SER A 182 9.20 -6.54 -9.90
C SER A 182 8.13 -7.34 -9.18
N TYR A 183 8.53 -8.38 -8.47
CA TYR A 183 7.62 -9.23 -7.71
C TYR A 183 8.28 -9.79 -6.47
N ASP A 184 7.45 -10.15 -5.49
CA ASP A 184 7.87 -10.69 -4.22
C ASP A 184 6.75 -11.52 -3.57
N ASN A 185 7.11 -12.33 -2.57
CA ASN A 185 6.19 -13.09 -1.73
C ASN A 185 6.27 -12.67 -0.25
N LEU A 186 6.68 -11.43 0.01
CA LEU A 186 6.84 -10.93 1.38
C LEU A 186 5.46 -10.79 2.05
N GLY A 187 5.38 -11.07 3.35
CA GLY A 187 4.16 -10.94 4.15
C GLY A 187 3.82 -9.49 4.50
N MET A 188 3.58 -8.64 3.50
CA MET A 188 3.11 -7.26 3.64
C MET A 188 1.71 -7.18 3.01
N GLY A 189 0.64 -7.55 3.70
CA GLY A 189 -0.64 -7.87 3.05
C GLY A 189 -0.63 -9.27 2.42
N ILE A 190 -1.38 -9.54 1.34
CA ILE A 190 -1.33 -10.87 0.70
C ILE A 190 0.13 -11.24 0.34
N PRO A 191 0.64 -12.44 0.70
CA PRO A 191 2.05 -12.82 0.55
C PRO A 191 2.44 -13.20 -0.89
N ASN A 192 1.95 -12.43 -1.86
CA ASN A 192 2.38 -12.44 -3.25
C ASN A 192 2.06 -11.06 -3.85
N ASN A 193 2.95 -10.53 -4.69
CA ASN A 193 2.79 -9.23 -5.32
C ASN A 193 3.63 -9.19 -6.60
N ILE A 194 3.03 -8.69 -7.68
CA ILE A 194 3.75 -8.19 -8.86
C ILE A 194 3.37 -6.73 -9.06
N GLN A 195 4.36 -5.90 -9.34
CA GLN A 195 4.22 -4.46 -9.41
C GLN A 195 5.00 -3.88 -10.59
N PHE A 196 4.54 -2.73 -11.09
CA PHE A 196 5.07 -2.12 -12.31
C PHE A 196 4.73 -0.63 -12.39
N TYR A 197 5.48 0.13 -13.19
CA TYR A 197 5.17 1.51 -13.52
C TYR A 197 4.43 1.59 -14.87
N PHE A 198 3.50 2.53 -14.95
CA PHE A 198 2.77 2.84 -16.18
C PHE A 198 2.69 4.36 -16.39
N ASP A 199 3.68 4.91 -17.10
CA ASP A 199 3.82 6.36 -17.30
C ASP A 199 2.75 6.93 -18.26
N GLY A 200 2.23 6.09 -19.16
CA GLY A 200 1.25 6.47 -20.19
C GLY A 200 -0.20 6.52 -19.70
N LEU A 201 -0.46 6.28 -18.41
CA LEU A 201 -1.82 6.25 -17.86
C LEU A 201 -2.51 7.62 -18.01
N LYS A 202 -3.71 7.59 -18.60
CA LYS A 202 -4.60 8.75 -18.73
C LYS A 202 -5.90 8.49 -17.95
N ASN A 203 -6.43 9.55 -17.34
CA ASN A 203 -7.73 9.48 -16.68
C ASN A 203 -8.85 9.25 -17.70
N ASN A 204 -9.95 8.63 -17.27
CA ASN A 204 -11.12 8.32 -18.07
C ASN A 204 -10.89 7.34 -19.23
N ILE A 205 -9.74 6.65 -19.25
CA ILE A 205 -9.43 5.57 -20.19
C ILE A 205 -9.51 4.23 -19.47
N ILE A 206 -10.13 3.24 -20.11
CA ILE A 206 -10.17 1.87 -19.60
C ILE A 206 -8.94 1.13 -20.10
N TYR A 207 -8.20 0.55 -19.18
CA TYR A 207 -7.08 -0.33 -19.46
C TYR A 207 -7.41 -1.76 -19.03
N ASP A 208 -7.20 -2.70 -19.93
CA ASP A 208 -7.28 -4.13 -19.70
C ASP A 208 -5.89 -4.66 -19.32
N VAL A 209 -5.79 -5.33 -18.19
CA VAL A 209 -4.55 -5.91 -17.67
C VAL A 209 -4.65 -7.42 -17.72
N LYS A 210 -3.65 -8.06 -18.31
CA LYS A 210 -3.55 -9.50 -18.46
C LYS A 210 -2.26 -10.01 -17.84
N LEU A 211 -2.38 -10.99 -16.94
CA LEU A 211 -1.27 -11.75 -16.38
C LEU A 211 -1.39 -13.21 -16.86
N SER A 212 -0.49 -13.65 -17.71
CA SER A 212 -0.40 -15.06 -18.13
C SER A 212 0.79 -15.74 -17.45
N ASN A 213 0.77 -17.08 -17.38
CA ASN A 213 1.85 -17.91 -16.82
C ASN A 213 2.20 -17.60 -15.36
N VAL A 214 1.21 -17.16 -14.56
CA VAL A 214 1.37 -17.09 -13.10
C VAL A 214 1.28 -18.51 -12.56
N LEU A 215 2.31 -19.00 -11.87
CA LEU A 215 2.32 -20.36 -11.35
C LEU A 215 1.63 -20.39 -9.98
N VAL A 216 0.48 -21.05 -9.89
CA VAL A 216 -0.25 -21.28 -8.65
C VAL A 216 -0.14 -22.75 -8.28
N ASN A 217 0.48 -23.04 -7.14
CA ASN A 217 0.84 -24.43 -6.76
C ASN A 217 1.60 -25.16 -7.90
N GLY A 218 2.49 -24.45 -8.58
CA GLY A 218 3.26 -24.97 -9.72
C GLY A 218 2.50 -25.09 -11.05
N GLN A 219 1.20 -24.78 -11.07
CA GLN A 219 0.37 -24.87 -12.29
C GLN A 219 0.19 -23.49 -12.92
N PRO A 220 0.42 -23.33 -14.24
CA PRO A 220 0.21 -22.04 -14.90
C PRO A 220 -1.27 -21.66 -14.89
N LYS A 221 -1.53 -20.41 -14.51
CA LYS A 221 -2.83 -19.76 -14.51
C LYS A 221 -2.75 -18.44 -15.25
N GLU A 222 -3.93 -17.98 -15.67
CA GLU A 222 -4.13 -16.70 -16.30
C GLU A 222 -5.14 -15.88 -15.49
N TYR A 223 -4.85 -14.60 -15.34
CA TYR A 223 -5.69 -13.63 -14.67
C TYR A 223 -5.86 -12.40 -15.54
N SER A 224 -7.03 -11.79 -15.46
CA SER A 224 -7.28 -10.52 -16.09
C SER A 224 -8.14 -9.65 -15.18
N TYR A 225 -7.94 -8.34 -15.31
CA TYR A 225 -8.81 -7.34 -14.74
C TYR A 225 -8.76 -6.08 -15.61
N TRP A 226 -9.58 -5.10 -15.29
CA TRP A 226 -9.50 -3.80 -15.94
C TRP A 226 -9.54 -2.71 -14.89
N PHE A 227 -9.05 -1.54 -15.26
CA PHE A 227 -9.19 -0.35 -14.44
C PHE A 227 -9.41 0.90 -15.30
N ASN A 228 -9.96 1.92 -14.67
CA ASN A 228 -10.09 3.27 -15.18
C ASN A 228 -9.94 4.22 -14.00
N VAL A 229 -9.04 5.20 -14.12
CA VAL A 229 -8.92 6.26 -13.12
C VAL A 229 -9.84 7.42 -13.52
N ASN A 230 -10.93 7.63 -12.80
CA ASN A 230 -11.95 8.62 -13.17
C ASN A 230 -12.62 9.26 -11.93
N ASP A 231 -13.40 10.32 -12.16
CA ASP A 231 -14.16 11.03 -11.13
C ASP A 231 -15.66 10.69 -11.13
N ARG A 232 -16.04 9.63 -11.84
CA ARG A 232 -17.45 9.27 -12.08
C ARG A 232 -17.96 8.25 -11.06
#